data_AF-A0A3E2H7M0-F1
#
_entry.id   AF-A0A3E2H7M0-F1
#
_cell.length_a   1.000
_cell.length_b   1.000
_cell.length_c   1.000
_cell.angle_alpha   90.00
_cell.angle_beta   90.00
_cell.angle_gamma   90.00
#
_symmetry.space_group_name_H-M   'P 1'
#
loop_
_entity.id
_entity.type
_entity.pdbx_description
1 polymer ?
#
loop_
_entity_poly.entity_id
_entity_poly.type
_entity_poly.pdbx_seq_one_letter_code
_entity_poly.pdbx_strand_id
1 'polypeptide(L)'
;MAWPNPFHKKDENSRSAWGYNFQWTPRHMTSEQMHPLKFSYDILADKCLDELDIISPVSNGELLRNHPRSHASEANTSSKRDLYVLLQENSSQYENLGELWEEVNTIPEWVDWHQVARGQEIFYRYGGAALAALAFQSLLGGMGAARVTEVLSRTGGFSTKVARHRLYETTQHILQITQSLDSIKPGGAGHASSIRVRLLHAAVRRRILKLAKDRPSYFNVEELGIPINDLDCIATICTFSATLIWIGLPRQGIFLRRQEIIDYIALWRLVAYYVGTPSESFETPEKAKAMMESILISEIKPTETSKILANNIILSLQGQAPIYASKDFLVAHARWLNGNALCDHLGLDRPSLYYWALVAGQCIFFMFVFYTNRSIRYLDQRKIKVLRRVFYAMFVESKTNGLGSESTFDFKYIPAFYLTTELGECPCLNERRSPQNVRNAF
;
A
#
# COMPACT_ATOMS: atom_id res chain seq x y z
N MET A 1 -2.23 -16.27 -14.82
CA MET A 1 -1.07 -16.16 -15.75
C MET A 1 -1.48 -15.30 -16.94
N ALA A 2 -0.68 -14.31 -17.33
CA ALA A 2 -0.94 -13.55 -18.56
C ALA A 2 -0.86 -14.50 -19.75
N TRP A 3 -1.92 -14.57 -20.55
CA TRP A 3 -1.89 -15.39 -21.76
C TRP A 3 -0.83 -14.82 -22.71
N PRO A 4 0.06 -15.63 -23.29
CA PRO A 4 1.03 -15.14 -24.26
C PRO A 4 0.27 -14.47 -25.41
N ASN A 5 0.53 -13.19 -25.66
CA ASN A 5 -0.04 -12.51 -26.81
C ASN A 5 0.74 -12.97 -28.07
N PRO A 6 0.14 -13.78 -28.96
CA PRO A 6 0.83 -14.29 -30.14
C PRO A 6 1.16 -13.17 -31.16
N PHE A 7 0.57 -11.99 -31.01
CA PHE A 7 0.81 -10.82 -31.85
C PHE A 7 1.87 -9.85 -31.27
N HIS A 8 2.51 -10.21 -30.15
CA HIS A 8 3.59 -9.41 -29.59
C HIS A 8 4.83 -9.52 -30.48
N LYS A 9 5.09 -8.47 -31.28
CA LYS A 9 6.34 -8.37 -32.04
C LYS A 9 7.52 -8.32 -31.05
N LYS A 10 8.44 -9.27 -31.17
CA LYS A 10 9.73 -9.23 -30.47
C LYS A 10 10.70 -8.47 -31.37
N ASP A 11 11.15 -7.34 -30.88
CA ASP A 11 12.16 -6.46 -31.49
C ASP A 11 13.18 -6.02 -30.43
N GLU A 12 14.10 -5.14 -30.79
CA GLU A 12 15.15 -4.62 -29.91
C GLU A 12 14.61 -3.81 -28.71
N ASN A 13 13.38 -3.31 -28.78
CA ASN A 13 12.75 -2.53 -27.72
C ASN A 13 11.91 -3.39 -26.77
N SER A 14 11.74 -4.67 -27.10
CA SER A 14 10.98 -5.59 -26.28
C SER A 14 11.70 -5.85 -24.94
N ARG A 15 10.97 -5.71 -23.84
CA ARG A 15 11.45 -5.99 -22.47
C ARG A 15 10.51 -6.97 -21.78
N SER A 16 11.06 -7.73 -20.84
CA SER A 16 10.30 -8.64 -19.99
C SER A 16 10.78 -8.53 -18.56
N ALA A 17 9.86 -8.35 -17.63
CA ALA A 17 10.13 -8.37 -16.20
C ALA A 17 9.01 -9.12 -15.49
N TRP A 18 9.36 -10.16 -14.73
CA TRP A 18 8.44 -10.87 -13.85
C TRP A 18 7.13 -11.35 -14.54
N GLY A 19 7.26 -11.87 -15.76
CA GLY A 19 6.13 -12.36 -16.56
C GLY A 19 5.22 -11.25 -17.09
N TYR A 20 5.70 -10.01 -17.15
CA TYR A 20 5.08 -8.89 -17.82
C TYR A 20 5.98 -8.43 -18.98
N ASN A 21 5.40 -8.35 -20.18
CA ASN A 21 6.11 -7.99 -21.41
C ASN A 21 5.61 -6.63 -21.89
N PHE A 22 6.54 -5.80 -22.34
CA PHE A 22 6.23 -4.46 -22.83
C PHE A 22 7.27 -3.97 -23.83
N GLN A 23 6.95 -2.84 -24.46
CA GLN A 23 7.84 -2.15 -25.39
C GLN A 23 8.46 -0.96 -24.68
N TRP A 24 9.79 -0.91 -24.66
CA TRP A 24 10.52 0.26 -24.22
C TRP A 24 10.26 1.42 -25.18
N THR A 25 10.07 2.62 -24.63
CA THR A 25 9.78 3.84 -25.40
C THR A 25 10.58 5.00 -24.83
N PRO A 26 10.73 6.12 -25.56
CA PRO A 26 11.41 7.32 -25.05
C PRO A 26 10.80 7.94 -23.78
N ARG A 27 9.59 7.53 -23.38
CA ARG A 27 8.95 7.96 -22.13
C ARG A 27 9.44 7.19 -20.90
N HIS A 28 10.08 6.03 -21.11
CA HIS A 28 10.64 5.25 -20.02
C HIS A 28 11.92 5.89 -19.52
N MET A 29 12.12 5.83 -18.22
CA MET A 29 13.36 6.25 -17.58
C MET A 29 14.28 5.05 -17.37
N THR A 30 15.57 5.21 -17.67
CA THR A 30 16.60 4.22 -17.31
C THR A 30 16.92 4.26 -15.82
N SER A 31 17.63 3.24 -15.32
CA SER A 31 18.06 3.21 -13.92
C SER A 31 18.93 4.41 -13.55
N GLU A 32 19.76 4.89 -14.48
CA GLU A 32 20.64 6.04 -14.30
C GLU A 32 19.83 7.34 -14.23
N GLN A 33 18.80 7.48 -15.07
CA GLN A 33 17.92 8.65 -15.06
C GLN A 33 17.07 8.73 -13.79
N MET A 34 16.68 7.58 -13.22
CA MET A 34 15.93 7.54 -11.94
C MET A 34 16.85 7.66 -10.71
N HIS A 35 18.16 7.45 -10.85
CA HIS A 35 19.08 7.44 -9.71
C HIS A 35 19.04 8.71 -8.84
N PRO A 36 18.95 9.95 -9.39
CA PRO A 36 18.85 11.15 -8.57
C PRO A 36 17.61 11.17 -7.65
N LEU A 37 16.50 10.56 -8.09
CA LEU A 37 15.25 10.50 -7.31
C LEU A 37 15.39 9.64 -6.04
N LYS A 38 16.49 8.89 -5.89
CA LYS A 38 16.83 8.19 -4.65
C LYS A 38 17.29 9.13 -3.53
N PHE A 39 17.67 10.36 -3.88
CA PHE A 39 18.28 11.33 -2.98
C PHE A 39 17.46 12.61 -2.84
N SER A 40 16.37 12.74 -3.60
CA SER A 40 15.34 13.76 -3.38
C SER A 40 14.21 13.19 -2.52
N TYR A 41 13.60 14.05 -1.72
CA TYR A 41 12.54 13.72 -0.77
C TYR A 41 11.81 14.99 -0.33
N ASP A 42 10.71 14.79 0.39
CA ASP A 42 9.90 15.86 0.97
C ASP A 42 10.61 16.55 2.16
N ILE A 43 11.44 17.55 1.84
CA ILE A 43 12.18 18.36 2.82
C ILE A 43 11.22 19.20 3.67
N LEU A 44 10.12 19.69 3.10
CA LEU A 44 9.16 20.53 3.80
C LEU A 44 8.50 19.77 4.95
N ALA A 45 8.05 18.53 4.72
CA ALA A 45 7.50 17.69 5.78
C ALA A 45 8.53 17.36 6.87
N ASP A 46 9.81 17.14 6.52
CA ASP A 46 10.87 16.92 7.51
C ASP A 46 11.06 18.16 8.41
N LYS A 47 11.11 19.37 7.84
CA LYS A 47 11.19 20.63 8.62
C LYS A 47 9.95 20.85 9.50
N CYS A 48 8.76 20.56 8.98
CA CYS A 48 7.52 20.65 9.76
C CYS A 48 7.56 19.74 10.99
N LEU A 49 8.16 18.55 10.89
CA LEU A 49 8.29 17.67 12.05
C LEU A 49 9.19 18.22 13.15
N ASP A 50 10.22 18.99 12.79
CA ASP A 50 11.09 19.65 13.78
C ASP A 50 10.30 20.71 14.57
N GLU A 51 9.44 21.48 13.90
CA GLU A 51 8.54 22.45 14.55
C GLU A 51 7.45 21.75 15.40
N LEU A 52 6.85 20.66 14.87
CA LEU A 52 5.85 19.87 15.60
C LEU A 52 6.42 19.18 16.84
N ASP A 53 7.70 18.82 16.84
CA ASP A 53 8.40 18.27 18.01
C ASP A 53 8.66 19.34 19.09
N ILE A 54 8.78 20.62 18.72
CA ILE A 54 8.86 21.73 19.68
C ILE A 54 7.49 21.93 20.35
N ILE A 55 6.41 21.93 19.57
CA ILE A 55 5.03 22.13 20.06
C ILE A 55 4.58 20.97 20.95
N SER A 56 4.83 19.74 20.51
CA SER A 56 4.44 18.51 21.21
C SER A 56 5.61 17.53 21.23
N PRO A 57 6.52 17.61 22.21
CA PRO A 57 7.68 16.74 22.30
C PRO A 57 7.30 15.25 22.31
N VAL A 58 8.06 14.41 21.59
CA VAL A 58 7.91 12.95 21.67
C VAL A 58 8.27 12.50 23.09
N SER A 59 7.30 11.98 23.84
CA SER A 59 7.59 11.46 25.17
C SER A 59 8.38 10.14 25.07
N ASN A 60 9.41 9.97 25.90
CA ASN A 60 10.30 8.80 25.89
C ASN A 60 9.56 7.44 26.04
N GLY A 61 8.34 7.44 26.60
CA GLY A 61 7.50 6.26 26.71
C GLY A 61 6.85 5.79 25.39
N GLU A 62 6.70 6.67 24.39
CA GLU A 62 6.18 6.30 23.07
C GLU A 62 7.24 5.60 22.21
N LEU A 63 8.52 5.93 22.40
CA LEU A 63 9.67 5.26 21.76
C LEU A 63 9.88 3.80 22.20
N LEU A 64 9.26 3.38 23.31
CA LEU A 64 9.40 2.05 23.94
C LEU A 64 8.20 1.11 23.71
N ARG A 65 7.15 1.54 22.98
CA ARG A 65 5.87 0.80 22.81
C ARG A 65 5.91 -0.42 21.88
N ASN A 66 7.05 -1.07 21.70
CA ASN A 66 7.19 -2.27 20.85
C ASN A 66 6.73 -3.59 21.52
N HIS A 67 6.23 -3.58 22.77
CA HIS A 67 5.71 -4.78 23.43
C HIS A 67 4.16 -4.82 23.49
N PRO A 68 3.52 -5.96 23.15
CA PRO A 68 2.10 -6.14 23.38
C PRO A 68 1.84 -6.15 24.90
N ARG A 69 0.98 -5.24 25.38
CA ARG A 69 0.57 -5.18 26.78
C ARG A 69 -0.12 -6.49 27.19
N SER A 70 0.49 -7.26 28.08
CA SER A 70 -0.24 -8.07 29.04
C SER A 70 -0.84 -7.15 30.11
N HIS A 71 -2.07 -7.47 30.53
CA HIS A 71 -2.94 -6.79 31.50
C HIS A 71 -2.31 -5.75 32.46
N ALA A 72 -2.86 -4.53 32.48
CA ALA A 72 -3.54 -3.91 33.65
C ALA A 72 -3.73 -2.38 33.53
N SER A 73 -4.85 -1.94 34.12
CA SER A 73 -5.23 -0.63 34.70
C SER A 73 -5.43 0.62 33.81
N GLU A 74 -6.66 1.13 33.89
CA GLU A 74 -7.12 2.48 33.56
C GLU A 74 -6.35 3.54 34.38
N ALA A 75 -5.63 4.45 33.71
CA ALA A 75 -5.42 5.85 34.13
C ALA A 75 -4.59 6.61 33.08
N ASN A 76 -5.02 7.85 32.81
CA ASN A 76 -4.46 8.89 31.93
C ASN A 76 -4.58 8.68 30.40
N THR A 77 -5.68 9.21 29.87
CA THR A 77 -5.83 9.68 28.49
C THR A 77 -4.83 10.81 28.21
N SER A 78 -3.57 10.49 27.91
CA SER A 78 -2.76 11.42 27.12
C SER A 78 -3.44 11.47 25.74
N SER A 79 -3.88 12.64 25.31
CA SER A 79 -4.41 12.79 23.95
C SER A 79 -3.34 12.27 22.98
N LYS A 80 -3.70 11.33 22.12
CA LYS A 80 -2.76 10.79 21.13
C LYS A 80 -2.20 11.94 20.29
N ARG A 81 -0.89 11.93 20.05
CA ARG A 81 -0.19 12.93 19.24
C ARG A 81 -0.59 12.80 17.77
N ASP A 82 -1.69 13.43 17.37
CA ASP A 82 -2.13 13.49 15.97
C ASP A 82 -1.43 14.65 15.25
N LEU A 83 -0.46 14.32 14.39
CA LEU A 83 0.36 15.31 13.69
C LEU A 83 -0.45 16.20 12.73
N TYR A 84 -1.57 15.71 12.18
CA TYR A 84 -2.43 16.53 11.32
C TYR A 84 -3.15 17.62 12.11
N VAL A 85 -3.66 17.27 13.30
CA VAL A 85 -4.34 18.24 14.18
C VAL A 85 -3.34 19.30 14.65
N LEU A 86 -2.14 18.89 15.05
CA LEU A 86 -1.09 19.81 15.44
C LEU A 86 -0.68 20.74 14.29
N LEU A 87 -0.54 20.22 13.06
CA LEU A 87 -0.28 21.03 11.87
C LEU A 87 -1.40 22.06 11.65
N GLN A 88 -2.66 21.62 11.70
CA GLN A 88 -3.83 22.48 11.50
C GLN A 88 -3.86 23.63 12.51
N GLU A 89 -3.75 23.31 13.80
CA GLU A 89 -3.86 24.28 14.90
C GLU A 89 -2.70 25.28 14.96
N ASN A 90 -1.52 24.91 14.42
CA ASN A 90 -0.30 25.71 14.55
C ASN A 90 0.24 26.22 13.19
N SER A 91 -0.50 26.00 12.09
CA SER A 91 -0.12 26.43 10.74
C SER A 91 0.17 27.93 10.62
N SER A 92 -0.51 28.78 11.39
CA SER A 92 -0.26 30.23 11.38
C SER A 92 0.90 30.68 12.27
N GLN A 93 1.48 29.79 13.08
CA GLN A 93 2.49 30.13 14.08
C GLN A 93 3.93 29.91 13.60
N TYR A 94 4.12 29.05 12.60
CA TYR A 94 5.43 28.69 12.07
C TYR A 94 5.41 28.74 10.54
N GLU A 95 6.52 29.18 9.94
CA GLU A 95 6.62 29.37 8.48
C GLU A 95 6.48 28.05 7.73
N ASN A 96 7.20 26.99 8.12
CA ASN A 96 7.13 25.70 7.40
C ASN A 96 5.77 25.03 7.59
N LEU A 97 5.18 25.08 8.80
CA LEU A 97 3.80 24.59 9.01
C LEU A 97 2.79 25.35 8.14
N GLY A 98 2.95 26.66 7.99
CA GLY A 98 2.12 27.50 7.14
C GLY A 98 2.24 27.14 5.67
N GLU A 99 3.47 26.99 5.17
CA GLU A 99 3.78 26.58 3.80
C GLU A 99 3.17 25.20 3.49
N LEU A 100 3.38 24.21 4.37
CA LEU A 100 2.81 22.88 4.17
C LEU A 100 1.28 22.91 4.20
N TRP A 101 0.69 23.69 5.12
CA TRP A 101 -0.76 23.82 5.23
C TRP A 101 -1.36 24.49 3.99
N GLU A 102 -0.73 25.54 3.47
CA GLU A 102 -1.15 26.20 2.23
C GLU A 102 -1.03 25.24 1.03
N GLU A 103 0.09 24.52 0.91
CA GLU A 103 0.30 23.54 -0.16
C GLU A 103 -0.81 22.48 -0.16
N VAL A 104 -1.05 21.81 0.97
CA VAL A 104 -2.02 20.70 0.97
C VAL A 104 -3.47 21.16 0.84
N ASN A 105 -3.81 22.41 1.17
CA ASN A 105 -5.16 22.95 1.00
C ASN A 105 -5.37 23.66 -0.35
N THR A 106 -4.30 23.91 -1.10
CA THR A 106 -4.39 24.45 -2.47
C THR A 106 -4.86 23.36 -3.43
N ILE A 107 -5.80 23.69 -4.31
CA ILE A 107 -6.27 22.78 -5.36
C ILE A 107 -5.46 23.03 -6.63
N PRO A 108 -4.66 22.05 -7.10
CA PRO A 108 -3.94 22.21 -8.36
C PRO A 108 -4.88 22.43 -9.54
N GLU A 109 -4.47 23.27 -10.50
CA GLU A 109 -5.28 23.65 -11.66
C GLU A 109 -5.75 22.47 -12.53
N TRP A 110 -4.99 21.37 -12.52
CA TRP A 110 -5.30 20.17 -13.28
C TRP A 110 -6.37 19.27 -12.62
N VAL A 111 -6.86 19.61 -11.43
CA VAL A 111 -7.87 18.81 -10.72
C VAL A 111 -9.27 19.08 -11.26
N ASP A 112 -9.86 18.08 -11.92
CA ASP A 112 -11.30 18.03 -12.23
C ASP A 112 -12.03 17.15 -11.22
N TRP A 113 -12.90 17.74 -10.39
CA TRP A 113 -13.66 17.00 -9.38
C TRP A 113 -14.64 15.97 -9.97
N HIS A 114 -15.18 16.19 -11.17
CA HIS A 114 -15.99 15.19 -11.85
C HIS A 114 -15.14 14.00 -12.29
N GLN A 115 -13.91 14.25 -12.73
CA GLN A 115 -12.94 13.21 -13.05
C GLN A 115 -12.53 12.41 -11.81
N VAL A 116 -12.20 13.08 -10.71
CA VAL A 116 -11.87 12.43 -9.44
C VAL A 116 -13.03 11.56 -8.94
N ALA A 117 -14.28 12.06 -8.99
CA ALA A 117 -15.45 11.30 -8.58
C ALA A 117 -15.61 9.98 -9.37
N ARG A 118 -15.41 10.03 -10.69
CA ARG A 118 -15.42 8.82 -11.54
C ARG A 118 -14.24 7.90 -11.20
N GLY A 119 -13.07 8.47 -10.91
CA GLY A 119 -11.89 7.74 -10.43
C GLY A 119 -12.18 6.94 -9.16
N GLN A 120 -12.86 7.54 -8.19
CA GLN A 120 -13.24 6.91 -6.92
C GLN A 120 -14.17 5.69 -7.12
N GLU A 121 -15.06 5.74 -8.11
CA GLU A 121 -15.97 4.62 -8.40
C GLU A 121 -15.24 3.35 -8.85
N ILE A 122 -14.09 3.49 -9.53
CA ILE A 122 -13.40 2.37 -10.18
C ILE A 122 -12.91 1.35 -9.14
N PHE A 123 -12.44 1.82 -7.98
CA PHE A 123 -12.04 0.95 -6.88
C PHE A 123 -13.19 0.01 -6.48
N TYR A 124 -14.39 0.55 -6.26
CA TYR A 124 -15.56 -0.24 -5.88
C TYR A 124 -16.17 -1.02 -7.05
N ARG A 125 -16.06 -0.50 -8.29
CA ARG A 125 -16.52 -1.21 -9.49
C ARG A 125 -15.85 -2.57 -9.63
N TYR A 126 -14.57 -2.66 -9.28
CA TYR A 126 -13.75 -3.88 -9.33
C TYR A 126 -13.33 -4.38 -7.94
N GLY A 127 -14.06 -3.99 -6.89
CA GLY A 127 -13.67 -4.09 -5.46
C GLY A 127 -12.91 -5.35 -5.06
N GLY A 128 -13.54 -6.53 -5.12
CA GLY A 128 -12.89 -7.78 -4.69
C GLY A 128 -11.58 -8.09 -5.45
N ALA A 129 -11.53 -7.80 -6.76
CA ALA A 129 -10.32 -7.97 -7.55
C ALA A 129 -9.28 -6.88 -7.28
N ALA A 130 -9.71 -5.65 -7.00
CA ALA A 130 -8.84 -4.56 -6.61
C ALA A 130 -8.18 -4.86 -5.25
N LEU A 131 -8.93 -5.31 -4.24
CA LEU A 131 -8.39 -5.73 -2.95
C LEU A 131 -7.42 -6.91 -3.08
N ALA A 132 -7.76 -7.92 -3.89
CA ALA A 132 -6.85 -9.05 -4.15
C ALA A 132 -5.55 -8.60 -4.84
N ALA A 133 -5.65 -7.74 -5.86
CA ALA A 133 -4.48 -7.18 -6.53
C ALA A 133 -3.63 -6.34 -5.57
N LEU A 134 -4.23 -5.45 -4.78
CA LEU A 134 -3.49 -4.63 -3.84
C LEU A 134 -2.79 -5.46 -2.76
N ALA A 135 -3.43 -6.50 -2.24
CA ALA A 135 -2.85 -7.36 -1.22
C ALA A 135 -1.71 -8.24 -1.77
N PHE A 136 -1.93 -8.92 -2.91
CA PHE A 136 -1.00 -9.94 -3.38
C PHE A 136 -0.07 -9.44 -4.48
N GLN A 137 -0.57 -8.65 -5.43
CA GLN A 137 0.26 -8.08 -6.48
C GLN A 137 1.06 -6.90 -5.95
N SER A 138 0.40 -5.89 -5.39
CA SER A 138 1.05 -4.63 -5.00
C SER A 138 1.86 -4.80 -3.72
N LEU A 139 1.24 -5.21 -2.60
CA LEU A 139 1.94 -5.31 -1.32
C LEU A 139 2.93 -6.48 -1.28
N LEU A 140 2.45 -7.71 -1.49
CA LEU A 140 3.34 -8.88 -1.45
C LEU A 140 4.34 -8.89 -2.59
N GLY A 141 3.90 -8.66 -3.84
CA GLY A 141 4.81 -8.58 -4.99
C GLY A 141 5.79 -7.41 -4.89
N GLY A 142 5.35 -6.29 -4.31
CA GLY A 142 6.18 -5.12 -4.01
C GLY A 142 7.30 -5.39 -3.00
N MET A 143 7.24 -6.47 -2.22
CA MET A 143 8.39 -6.91 -1.40
C MET A 143 9.61 -7.30 -2.27
N GLY A 144 9.45 -7.47 -3.58
CA GLY A 144 10.58 -7.60 -4.49
C GLY A 144 11.41 -6.31 -4.66
N ALA A 145 10.88 -5.14 -4.27
CA ALA A 145 11.63 -3.88 -4.27
C ALA A 145 12.63 -3.83 -3.10
N ALA A 146 13.84 -4.33 -3.31
CA ALA A 146 14.85 -4.52 -2.26
C ALA A 146 15.04 -3.31 -1.34
N ARG A 147 15.19 -2.12 -1.93
CA ARG A 147 15.45 -0.88 -1.18
C ARG A 147 14.29 -0.52 -0.25
N VAL A 148 13.05 -0.64 -0.74
CA VAL A 148 11.85 -0.42 0.07
C VAL A 148 11.79 -1.45 1.21
N THR A 149 12.16 -2.72 0.95
CA THR A 149 12.16 -3.74 2.00
C THR A 149 13.16 -3.47 3.12
N GLU A 150 14.30 -2.83 2.83
CA GLU A 150 15.27 -2.42 3.86
C GLU A 150 14.69 -1.35 4.79
N VAL A 151 13.90 -0.42 4.27
CA VAL A 151 13.18 0.56 5.09
C VAL A 151 12.12 -0.16 5.93
N LEU A 152 11.30 -1.01 5.31
CA LEU A 152 10.19 -1.70 5.96
C LEU A 152 10.65 -2.67 7.06
N SER A 153 11.71 -3.44 6.82
CA SER A 153 12.21 -4.44 7.77
C SER A 153 12.65 -3.81 9.09
N ARG A 154 13.21 -2.60 9.03
CA ARG A 154 13.69 -1.81 10.18
C ARG A 154 12.58 -1.15 11.01
N THR A 155 11.36 -1.10 10.50
CA THR A 155 10.20 -0.60 11.28
C THR A 155 9.61 -1.65 12.23
N GLY A 156 9.87 -2.94 12.01
CA GLY A 156 9.19 -4.04 12.72
C GLY A 156 7.71 -4.22 12.35
N GLY A 157 7.16 -3.35 11.50
CA GLY A 157 5.74 -3.33 11.13
C GLY A 157 5.28 -4.49 10.23
N PHE A 158 6.18 -5.38 9.81
CA PHE A 158 5.88 -6.50 8.93
C PHE A 158 6.16 -7.87 9.59
N SER A 159 6.16 -7.93 10.91
CA SER A 159 6.06 -9.21 11.63
C SER A 159 4.67 -9.83 11.46
N THR A 160 4.54 -11.15 11.62
CA THR A 160 3.26 -11.87 11.47
C THR A 160 2.16 -11.40 12.42
N LYS A 161 2.54 -10.87 13.59
CA LYS A 161 1.62 -10.32 14.59
C LYS A 161 1.02 -8.97 14.21
N VAL A 162 1.71 -8.22 13.35
CA VAL A 162 1.44 -6.80 13.10
C VAL A 162 1.00 -6.52 11.66
N ALA A 163 1.55 -7.26 10.69
CA ALA A 163 1.40 -6.96 9.26
C ALA A 163 -0.07 -6.81 8.83
N ARG A 164 -0.99 -7.62 9.38
CA ARG A 164 -2.43 -7.53 9.10
C ARG A 164 -3.03 -6.19 9.54
N HIS A 165 -2.67 -5.70 10.73
CA HIS A 165 -3.16 -4.41 11.22
C HIS A 165 -2.69 -3.26 10.31
N ARG A 166 -1.40 -3.26 9.93
CA ARG A 166 -0.87 -2.24 9.00
C ARG A 166 -1.52 -2.31 7.62
N LEU A 167 -1.80 -3.51 7.11
CA LEU A 167 -2.56 -3.67 5.88
C LEU A 167 -3.94 -3.00 5.98
N TYR A 168 -4.62 -3.11 7.13
CA TYR A 168 -5.91 -2.45 7.32
C TYR A 168 -5.79 -0.93 7.49
N GLU A 169 -4.70 -0.42 8.07
CA GLU A 169 -4.45 1.04 8.08
C GLU A 169 -4.29 1.58 6.64
N THR A 170 -3.51 0.90 5.79
CA THR A 170 -3.44 1.25 4.36
C THR A 170 -4.79 1.11 3.67
N THR A 171 -5.56 0.07 4.00
CA THR A 171 -6.91 -0.14 3.42
C THR A 171 -7.86 0.99 3.85
N GLN A 172 -7.80 1.44 5.10
CA GLN A 172 -8.57 2.58 5.59
C GLN A 172 -8.23 3.85 4.81
N HIS A 173 -6.95 4.15 4.59
CA HIS A 173 -6.54 5.31 3.77
C HIS A 173 -7.20 5.28 2.39
N ILE A 174 -7.12 4.14 1.70
CA ILE A 174 -7.76 3.95 0.38
C ILE A 174 -9.27 4.17 0.46
N LEU A 175 -9.93 3.62 1.47
CA LEU A 175 -11.37 3.79 1.64
C LEU A 175 -11.73 5.25 1.92
N GLN A 176 -10.95 5.96 2.74
CA GLN A 176 -11.16 7.39 3.02
C GLN A 176 -10.98 8.24 1.75
N ILE A 177 -9.94 8.03 0.94
CA ILE A 177 -9.75 8.78 -0.31
C ILE A 177 -10.76 8.42 -1.41
N THR A 178 -11.40 7.25 -1.36
CA THR A 178 -12.36 6.80 -2.38
C THR A 178 -13.83 6.94 -1.95
N GLN A 179 -14.11 7.26 -0.69
CA GLN A 179 -15.47 7.27 -0.14
C GLN A 179 -16.41 8.27 -0.85
N SER A 180 -15.97 9.52 -0.98
CA SER A 180 -16.74 10.64 -1.57
C SER A 180 -15.83 11.82 -1.93
N LEU A 181 -16.35 12.77 -2.71
CA LEU A 181 -15.64 14.03 -2.97
C LEU A 181 -15.39 14.83 -1.70
N ASP A 182 -16.36 14.89 -0.78
CA ASP A 182 -16.21 15.59 0.49
C ASP A 182 -15.09 15.00 1.35
N SER A 183 -14.81 13.69 1.20
CA SER A 183 -13.73 13.03 1.92
C SER A 183 -12.34 13.38 1.37
N ILE A 184 -12.17 13.47 0.04
CA ILE A 184 -10.86 13.73 -0.58
C ILE A 184 -10.55 15.23 -0.73
N LYS A 185 -11.57 16.10 -0.71
CA LYS A 185 -11.39 17.56 -0.73
C LYS A 185 -10.72 18.07 0.56
N PRO A 186 -10.06 19.25 0.53
CA PRO A 186 -9.48 19.88 1.70
C PRO A 186 -10.41 19.89 2.92
N GLY A 187 -9.90 19.43 4.06
CA GLY A 187 -10.66 19.28 5.31
C GLY A 187 -11.45 17.96 5.43
N GLY A 188 -11.52 17.15 4.38
CA GLY A 188 -12.14 15.83 4.40
C GLY A 188 -11.27 14.74 5.04
N ALA A 189 -11.88 13.58 5.36
CA ALA A 189 -11.16 12.48 6.01
C ALA A 189 -10.06 11.84 5.12
N GLY A 190 -10.30 11.70 3.82
CA GLY A 190 -9.31 11.27 2.83
C GLY A 190 -8.15 12.26 2.64
N HIS A 191 -8.45 13.56 2.69
CA HIS A 191 -7.45 14.62 2.67
C HIS A 191 -6.57 14.58 3.93
N ALA A 192 -7.18 14.63 5.10
CA ALA A 192 -6.50 14.60 6.38
C ALA A 192 -5.67 13.31 6.59
N SER A 193 -6.20 12.15 6.17
CA SER A 193 -5.46 10.88 6.24
C SER A 193 -4.24 10.86 5.33
N SER A 194 -4.31 11.47 4.14
CA SER A 194 -3.16 11.58 3.23
C SER A 194 -2.04 12.43 3.84
N ILE A 195 -2.38 13.53 4.52
CA ILE A 195 -1.40 14.38 5.21
C ILE A 195 -0.80 13.65 6.42
N ARG A 196 -1.60 12.87 7.17
CA ARG A 196 -1.06 12.00 8.24
C ARG A 196 -0.04 11.01 7.70
N VAL A 197 -0.30 10.41 6.54
CA VAL A 197 0.65 9.51 5.85
C VAL A 197 1.93 10.27 5.45
N ARG A 198 1.81 11.48 4.89
CA ARG A 198 2.96 12.35 4.54
C ARG A 198 3.86 12.61 5.75
N LEU A 199 3.28 13.04 6.87
CA LEU A 199 4.01 13.31 8.11
C LEU A 199 4.57 12.03 8.75
N LEU A 200 3.86 10.90 8.67
CA LEU A 200 4.37 9.60 9.11
C LEU A 200 5.61 9.17 8.30
N HIS A 201 5.59 9.37 6.98
CA HIS A 201 6.71 9.08 6.10
C HIS A 201 7.94 9.91 6.47
N ALA A 202 7.77 11.22 6.68
CA ALA A 202 8.83 12.08 7.16
C ALA A 202 9.38 11.62 8.53
N ALA A 203 8.51 11.17 9.44
CA ALA A 203 8.92 10.72 10.77
C ALA A 203 9.76 9.43 10.71
N VAL A 204 9.37 8.48 9.86
CA VAL A 204 10.14 7.25 9.60
C VAL A 204 11.49 7.59 8.98
N ARG A 205 11.52 8.44 7.94
CA ARG A 205 12.74 8.87 7.23
C ARG A 205 13.74 9.49 8.19
N ARG A 206 13.32 10.54 8.91
CA ARG A 206 14.15 11.25 9.88
C ARG A 206 14.70 10.31 10.96
N ARG A 207 13.89 9.36 11.44
CA ARG A 207 14.31 8.37 12.43
C ARG A 207 15.40 7.42 11.89
N ILE A 208 15.24 6.87 10.69
CA ILE A 208 16.24 5.98 10.09
C ILE A 208 17.54 6.73 9.81
N LEU A 209 17.47 7.95 9.26
CA LEU A 209 18.66 8.77 9.00
C LEU A 209 19.42 9.10 10.29
N LYS A 210 18.70 9.41 11.38
CA LYS A 210 19.33 9.61 12.70
C LYS A 210 20.07 8.36 13.18
N LEU A 211 19.44 7.19 13.11
CA LEU A 211 20.08 5.92 13.49
C LEU A 211 21.28 5.58 12.60
N ALA A 212 21.19 5.85 11.29
CA ALA A 212 22.29 5.64 10.35
C ALA A 212 23.48 6.57 10.66
N LYS A 213 23.23 7.82 11.06
CA LYS A 213 24.28 8.75 11.50
C LYS A 213 24.98 8.25 12.77
N ASP A 214 24.20 7.75 13.74
CA ASP A 214 24.71 7.23 15.00
C ASP A 214 25.47 5.89 14.81
N ARG A 215 25.03 5.04 13.88
CA ARG A 215 25.67 3.77 13.49
C ARG A 215 25.61 3.59 11.97
N PRO A 216 26.66 3.92 11.22
CA PRO A 216 26.68 3.83 9.75
C PRO A 216 26.36 2.45 9.18
N SER A 217 26.67 1.37 9.90
CA SER A 217 26.33 0.00 9.50
C SER A 217 24.83 -0.34 9.60
N TYR A 218 24.00 0.53 10.19
CA TYR A 218 22.56 0.31 10.34
C TYR A 218 21.81 0.42 9.01
N PHE A 219 22.13 1.42 8.18
CA PHE A 219 21.46 1.68 6.91
C PHE A 219 22.41 2.40 5.95
N ASN A 220 22.70 1.78 4.80
CA ASN A 220 23.61 2.32 3.80
C ASN A 220 22.88 3.32 2.88
N VAL A 221 22.91 4.62 3.24
CA VAL A 221 22.24 5.68 2.47
C VAL A 221 22.82 5.85 1.06
N GLU A 222 24.13 5.65 0.88
CA GLU A 222 24.78 5.79 -0.43
C GLU A 222 24.25 4.75 -1.43
N GLU A 223 24.15 3.49 -0.98
CA GLU A 223 23.67 2.40 -1.81
C GLU A 223 22.13 2.37 -1.93
N LEU A 224 21.42 2.55 -0.81
CA LEU A 224 19.97 2.39 -0.74
C LEU A 224 19.20 3.69 -1.02
N GLY A 225 19.87 4.84 -1.06
CA GLY A 225 19.22 6.15 -1.13
C GLY A 225 18.66 6.61 0.22
N ILE A 226 18.07 7.80 0.24
CA ILE A 226 17.36 8.33 1.40
C ILE A 226 16.10 7.49 1.66
N PRO A 227 15.79 7.05 2.89
CA PRO A 227 14.56 6.30 3.15
C PRO A 227 13.31 7.07 2.71
N ILE A 228 12.38 6.41 2.01
CA ILE A 228 11.13 7.06 1.55
C ILE A 228 11.45 8.29 0.68
N ASN A 229 12.40 8.12 -0.23
CA ASN A 229 12.74 9.11 -1.26
C ASN A 229 11.63 9.20 -2.33
N ASP A 230 11.75 10.16 -3.23
CA ASP A 230 10.76 10.39 -4.28
C ASP A 230 10.59 9.17 -5.19
N LEU A 231 11.66 8.43 -5.52
CA LEU A 231 11.53 7.22 -6.34
C LEU A 231 10.68 6.14 -5.64
N ASP A 232 10.91 5.92 -4.34
CA ASP A 232 10.12 4.96 -3.54
C ASP A 232 8.65 5.39 -3.43
N CYS A 233 8.40 6.70 -3.26
CA CYS A 233 7.07 7.29 -3.21
C CYS A 233 6.33 7.17 -4.55
N ILE A 234 6.99 7.50 -5.67
CA ILE A 234 6.46 7.34 -7.02
C ILE A 234 6.16 5.85 -7.29
N ALA A 235 7.08 4.95 -6.95
CA ALA A 235 6.87 3.51 -7.06
C ALA A 235 5.62 3.06 -6.28
N THR A 236 5.46 3.56 -5.06
CA THR A 236 4.30 3.27 -4.23
C THR A 236 3.00 3.76 -4.88
N ILE A 237 2.93 4.99 -5.39
CA ILE A 237 1.76 5.49 -6.13
C ILE A 237 1.50 4.64 -7.38
N CYS A 238 2.53 4.25 -8.13
CA CYS A 238 2.39 3.31 -9.27
C CYS A 238 1.73 2.00 -8.82
N THR A 239 2.11 1.43 -7.66
CA THR A 239 1.53 0.16 -7.18
C THR A 239 0.03 0.23 -6.91
N PHE A 240 -0.48 1.38 -6.49
CA PHE A 240 -1.92 1.60 -6.26
C PHE A 240 -2.69 2.00 -7.53
N SER A 241 -1.98 2.52 -8.53
CA SER A 241 -2.54 3.08 -9.75
C SER A 241 -2.18 2.22 -10.97
N ALA A 242 -1.07 2.52 -11.63
CA ALA A 242 -0.62 1.90 -12.86
C ALA A 242 -0.52 0.37 -12.76
N THR A 243 0.10 -0.16 -11.71
CA THR A 243 0.31 -1.61 -11.56
C THR A 243 -1.01 -2.34 -11.40
N LEU A 244 -1.98 -1.74 -10.70
CA LEU A 244 -3.33 -2.28 -10.63
C LEU A 244 -4.02 -2.32 -12.02
N ILE A 245 -3.88 -1.25 -12.81
CA ILE A 245 -4.50 -1.12 -14.14
C ILE A 245 -3.91 -2.11 -15.16
N TRP A 246 -2.58 -2.23 -15.22
CA TRP A 246 -1.89 -2.95 -16.29
C TRP A 246 -1.41 -4.36 -15.91
N ILE A 247 -1.35 -4.69 -14.62
CA ILE A 247 -0.94 -6.02 -14.14
C ILE A 247 -2.02 -6.67 -13.29
N GLY A 248 -2.42 -6.03 -12.18
CA GLY A 248 -3.30 -6.61 -11.17
C GLY A 248 -4.68 -7.03 -11.70
N LEU A 249 -5.40 -6.13 -12.34
CA LEU A 249 -6.74 -6.40 -12.91
C LEU A 249 -6.67 -7.27 -14.19
N PRO A 250 -5.76 -7.02 -15.16
CA PRO A 250 -5.64 -7.86 -16.35
C PRO A 250 -5.29 -9.32 -16.05
N ARG A 251 -4.43 -9.57 -15.05
CA ARG A 251 -4.11 -10.95 -14.62
C ARG A 251 -5.33 -11.67 -14.01
N GLN A 252 -6.39 -10.96 -13.63
CA GLN A 252 -7.69 -11.51 -13.21
C GLN A 252 -8.75 -11.48 -14.33
N GLY A 253 -8.36 -11.15 -15.56
CA GLY A 253 -9.26 -11.07 -16.72
C GLY A 253 -10.10 -9.80 -16.80
N ILE A 254 -9.75 -8.77 -16.02
CA ILE A 254 -10.48 -7.50 -15.93
C ILE A 254 -9.72 -6.41 -16.68
N PHE A 255 -10.36 -5.81 -17.67
CA PHE A 255 -9.78 -4.75 -18.49
C PHE A 255 -10.60 -3.47 -18.40
N LEU A 256 -9.95 -2.40 -17.96
CA LEU A 256 -10.56 -1.07 -17.84
C LEU A 256 -10.77 -0.44 -19.21
N ARG A 257 -11.82 0.38 -19.32
CA ARG A 257 -12.03 1.27 -20.47
C ARG A 257 -11.04 2.43 -20.41
N ARG A 258 -10.73 3.04 -21.56
CA ARG A 258 -9.81 4.18 -21.65
C ARG A 258 -10.16 5.32 -20.68
N GLN A 259 -11.44 5.68 -20.58
CA GLN A 259 -11.89 6.72 -19.65
C GLN A 259 -11.68 6.33 -18.18
N GLU A 260 -11.89 5.05 -17.83
CA GLU A 260 -11.64 4.57 -16.47
C GLU A 260 -10.15 4.70 -16.13
N ILE A 261 -9.25 4.37 -17.07
CA ILE A 261 -7.82 4.54 -16.87
C ILE A 261 -7.45 6.01 -16.63
N ILE A 262 -7.98 6.92 -17.47
CA ILE A 262 -7.75 8.37 -17.33
C ILE A 262 -8.23 8.87 -15.95
N ASP A 263 -9.46 8.51 -15.56
CA ASP A 263 -10.07 8.97 -14.32
C ASP A 263 -9.34 8.40 -13.08
N TYR A 264 -8.91 7.13 -13.12
CA TYR A 264 -8.20 6.49 -12.01
C TYR A 264 -6.78 7.03 -11.83
N ILE A 265 -6.07 7.31 -12.92
CA ILE A 265 -4.76 7.96 -12.86
C ILE A 265 -4.86 9.38 -12.30
N ALA A 266 -5.88 10.15 -12.69
CA ALA A 266 -6.11 11.49 -12.14
C ALA A 266 -6.39 11.46 -10.62
N LEU A 267 -7.19 10.50 -10.13
CA LEU A 267 -7.38 10.28 -8.70
C LEU A 267 -6.05 10.07 -7.98
N TRP A 268 -5.21 9.15 -8.47
CA TRP A 268 -3.94 8.85 -7.83
C TRP A 268 -2.88 9.93 -7.99
N ARG A 269 -2.97 10.77 -9.04
CA ARG A 269 -2.17 11.99 -9.16
C ARG A 269 -2.51 12.98 -8.03
N LEU A 270 -3.80 13.14 -7.68
CA LEU A 270 -4.22 13.95 -6.54
C LEU A 270 -3.75 13.37 -5.21
N VAL A 271 -3.81 12.06 -5.05
CA VAL A 271 -3.28 11.40 -3.84
C VAL A 271 -1.77 11.63 -3.74
N ALA A 272 -1.02 11.48 -4.84
CA ALA A 272 0.42 11.75 -4.88
C ALA A 272 0.75 13.17 -4.42
N TYR A 273 -0.01 14.16 -4.89
CA TYR A 273 0.12 15.54 -4.43
C TYR A 273 -0.08 15.68 -2.92
N TYR A 274 -1.18 15.15 -2.37
CA TYR A 274 -1.45 15.24 -0.93
C TYR A 274 -0.44 14.51 -0.05
N VAL A 275 0.14 13.41 -0.52
CA VAL A 275 1.17 12.66 0.23
C VAL A 275 2.59 13.20 0.01
N GLY A 276 2.76 14.32 -0.71
CA GLY A 276 4.07 14.96 -0.93
C GLY A 276 4.97 14.23 -1.94
N THR A 277 4.38 13.55 -2.93
CA THR A 277 5.09 12.79 -3.97
C THR A 277 5.07 13.56 -5.30
N PRO A 278 6.19 13.64 -6.04
CA PRO A 278 6.20 14.22 -7.39
C PRO A 278 5.15 13.58 -8.31
N SER A 279 4.31 14.42 -8.92
CA SER A 279 3.07 13.98 -9.58
C SER A 279 3.16 13.93 -11.11
N GLU A 280 4.28 14.33 -11.69
CA GLU A 280 4.53 14.49 -13.14
C GLU A 280 4.40 13.15 -13.88
N SER A 281 4.81 12.06 -13.21
CA SER A 281 4.68 10.70 -13.72
C SER A 281 3.21 10.29 -13.94
N PHE A 282 2.27 10.96 -13.27
CA PHE A 282 0.84 10.63 -13.30
C PHE A 282 0.00 11.66 -14.08
N GLU A 283 0.63 12.57 -14.82
CA GLU A 283 -0.08 13.52 -15.69
C GLU A 283 -0.93 12.85 -16.77
N THR A 284 -0.46 11.71 -17.28
CA THR A 284 -1.13 10.95 -18.34
C THR A 284 -1.00 9.45 -18.07
N PRO A 285 -1.95 8.61 -18.52
CA PRO A 285 -1.82 7.17 -18.46
C PRO A 285 -0.53 6.64 -19.07
N GLU A 286 -0.08 7.24 -20.17
CA GLU A 286 1.13 6.81 -20.89
C GLU A 286 2.39 7.07 -20.07
N LYS A 287 2.49 8.23 -19.38
CA LYS A 287 3.58 8.51 -18.44
C LYS A 287 3.54 7.57 -17.25
N ALA A 288 2.36 7.34 -16.67
CA ALA A 288 2.20 6.48 -15.49
C ALA A 288 2.58 5.03 -15.80
N LYS A 289 2.20 4.54 -16.98
CA LYS A 289 2.57 3.22 -17.47
C LYS A 289 4.07 3.11 -17.71
N ALA A 290 4.68 4.09 -18.39
CA ALA A 290 6.12 4.08 -18.65
C ALA A 290 6.93 4.10 -17.35
N MET A 291 6.52 4.92 -16.36
CA MET A 291 7.16 4.95 -15.04
C MET A 291 7.01 3.62 -14.30
N MET A 292 5.83 3.01 -14.29
CA MET A 292 5.61 1.67 -13.73
C MET A 292 6.54 0.63 -14.39
N GLU A 293 6.65 0.65 -15.71
CA GLU A 293 7.47 -0.27 -16.50
C GLU A 293 8.98 -0.09 -16.23
N SER A 294 9.43 1.17 -16.09
CA SER A 294 10.79 1.52 -15.68
C SER A 294 11.12 1.01 -14.28
N ILE A 295 10.24 1.23 -13.30
CA ILE A 295 10.44 0.78 -11.91
C ILE A 295 10.43 -0.74 -11.82
N LEU A 296 9.53 -1.41 -12.57
CA LEU A 296 9.43 -2.87 -12.59
C LEU A 296 10.75 -3.54 -13.01
N ILE A 297 11.48 -2.95 -13.95
CA ILE A 297 12.75 -3.50 -14.43
C ILE A 297 13.95 -3.07 -13.57
N SER A 298 13.94 -1.85 -12.99
CA SER A 298 15.10 -1.33 -12.26
C SER A 298 15.10 -1.69 -10.76
N GLU A 299 13.94 -1.67 -10.10
CA GLU A 299 13.85 -1.72 -8.63
C GLU A 299 13.43 -3.10 -8.09
N ILE A 300 12.70 -3.90 -8.87
CA ILE A 300 12.26 -5.22 -8.41
C ILE A 300 13.41 -6.23 -8.55
N LYS A 301 14.17 -6.40 -7.47
CA LYS A 301 15.35 -7.26 -7.32
C LYS A 301 15.31 -7.96 -5.96
N PRO A 302 14.53 -9.03 -5.77
CA PRO A 302 14.29 -9.62 -4.45
C PRO A 302 15.58 -10.02 -3.71
N THR A 303 15.59 -9.82 -2.39
CA THR A 303 16.68 -10.20 -1.46
C THR A 303 16.20 -11.21 -0.42
N GLU A 304 17.06 -11.65 0.50
CA GLU A 304 16.63 -12.46 1.64
C GLU A 304 15.61 -11.72 2.52
N THR A 305 15.78 -10.42 2.73
CA THR A 305 14.79 -9.57 3.42
C THR A 305 13.44 -9.63 2.70
N SER A 306 13.42 -9.57 1.36
CA SER A 306 12.19 -9.69 0.57
C SER A 306 11.43 -10.99 0.85
N LYS A 307 12.15 -12.12 0.96
CA LYS A 307 11.54 -13.44 1.23
C LYS A 307 10.85 -13.46 2.59
N ILE A 308 11.50 -12.90 3.61
CA ILE A 308 10.97 -12.82 4.97
C ILE A 308 9.66 -12.03 4.99
N LEU A 309 9.67 -10.82 4.44
CA LEU A 309 8.50 -9.94 4.46
C LEU A 309 7.33 -10.52 3.65
N ALA A 310 7.61 -11.09 2.47
CA ALA A 310 6.58 -11.70 1.64
C ALA A 310 5.90 -12.90 2.34
N ASN A 311 6.67 -13.75 2.99
CA ASN A 311 6.12 -14.88 3.75
C ASN A 311 5.35 -14.43 4.99
N ASN A 312 5.82 -13.39 5.70
CA ASN A 312 5.11 -12.83 6.85
C ASN A 312 3.73 -12.27 6.47
N ILE A 313 3.58 -11.70 5.27
CA ILE A 313 2.26 -11.28 4.77
C ILE A 313 1.32 -12.48 4.67
N ILE A 314 1.74 -13.57 4.01
CA ILE A 314 0.94 -14.79 3.88
C ILE A 314 0.57 -15.34 5.26
N LEU A 315 1.54 -15.47 6.16
CA LEU A 315 1.34 -16.00 7.51
C LEU A 315 0.44 -15.10 8.37
N SER A 316 0.47 -13.79 8.18
CA SER A 316 -0.40 -12.85 8.92
C SER A 316 -1.86 -12.87 8.45
N LEU A 317 -2.12 -13.35 7.22
CA LEU A 317 -3.45 -13.40 6.62
C LEU A 317 -4.07 -14.80 6.66
N GLN A 318 -3.27 -15.86 6.79
CA GLN A 318 -3.78 -17.23 6.76
C GLN A 318 -4.77 -17.49 7.91
N GLY A 319 -5.92 -18.08 7.57
CA GLY A 319 -6.95 -18.43 8.54
C GLY A 319 -7.52 -17.23 9.31
N GLN A 320 -7.30 -15.99 8.84
CA GLN A 320 -7.82 -14.79 9.47
C GLN A 320 -9.09 -14.29 8.77
N ALA A 321 -9.93 -13.59 9.52
CA ALA A 321 -11.06 -12.86 8.97
C ALA A 321 -10.62 -11.85 7.89
N PRO A 322 -11.51 -11.48 6.93
CA PRO A 322 -12.92 -11.89 6.83
C PRO A 322 -13.14 -13.20 6.05
N ILE A 323 -12.15 -13.67 5.29
CA ILE A 323 -12.33 -14.80 4.37
C ILE A 323 -11.81 -16.14 4.90
N TYR A 324 -11.00 -16.16 5.96
CA TYR A 324 -10.42 -17.36 6.56
C TYR A 324 -9.70 -18.26 5.52
N ALA A 325 -9.01 -17.63 4.57
CA ALA A 325 -8.32 -18.32 3.48
C ALA A 325 -7.15 -19.18 3.97
N SER A 326 -6.96 -20.35 3.35
CA SER A 326 -5.80 -21.20 3.62
C SER A 326 -4.50 -20.58 3.07
N LYS A 327 -3.37 -20.96 3.64
CA LYS A 327 -2.03 -20.55 3.18
C LYS A 327 -1.85 -20.77 1.68
N ASP A 328 -2.13 -21.98 1.20
CA ASP A 328 -1.93 -22.35 -0.20
C ASP A 328 -2.82 -21.55 -1.16
N PHE A 329 -4.03 -21.17 -0.72
CA PHE A 329 -4.90 -20.31 -1.52
C PHE A 329 -4.33 -18.90 -1.65
N LEU A 330 -3.81 -18.33 -0.56
CA LEU A 330 -3.13 -17.03 -0.56
C LEU A 330 -1.88 -17.05 -1.44
N VAL A 331 -1.09 -18.13 -1.35
CA VAL A 331 0.11 -18.33 -2.18
C VAL A 331 -0.27 -18.50 -3.66
N ALA A 332 -1.35 -19.23 -3.97
CA ALA A 332 -1.84 -19.38 -5.33
C ALA A 332 -2.26 -18.03 -5.93
N HIS A 333 -2.91 -17.17 -5.14
CA HIS A 333 -3.23 -15.78 -5.54
C HIS A 333 -1.96 -14.98 -5.84
N ALA A 334 -0.98 -15.01 -4.94
CA ALA A 334 0.30 -14.33 -5.12
C ALA A 334 1.00 -14.79 -6.41
N ARG A 335 1.08 -16.09 -6.67
CA ARG A 335 1.67 -16.66 -7.89
C ARG A 335 0.90 -16.33 -9.15
N TRP A 336 -0.42 -16.36 -9.07
CA TRP A 336 -1.28 -16.01 -10.19
C TRP A 336 -1.06 -14.56 -10.66
N LEU A 337 -0.92 -13.66 -9.68
CA LEU A 337 -0.85 -12.21 -9.87
C LEU A 337 0.56 -11.67 -10.09
N ASN A 338 1.62 -12.32 -9.58
CA ASN A 338 3.01 -11.88 -9.74
C ASN A 338 3.82 -12.73 -10.71
N GLY A 339 3.35 -13.94 -11.02
CA GLY A 339 4.07 -14.92 -11.82
C GLY A 339 5.01 -15.78 -10.97
N ASN A 340 5.27 -17.00 -11.43
CA ASN A 340 6.04 -17.99 -10.68
C ASN A 340 7.49 -17.54 -10.43
N ALA A 341 8.13 -16.89 -11.40
CA ALA A 341 9.53 -16.47 -11.27
C ALA A 341 9.74 -15.50 -10.09
N LEU A 342 8.90 -14.47 -9.95
CA LEU A 342 8.99 -13.53 -8.83
C LEU A 342 8.68 -14.23 -7.51
N CYS A 343 7.62 -15.04 -7.47
CA CYS A 343 7.25 -15.77 -6.25
C CYS A 343 8.29 -16.80 -5.81
N ASP A 344 9.01 -17.42 -6.74
CA ASP A 344 10.12 -18.32 -6.42
C ASP A 344 11.29 -17.53 -5.79
N HIS A 345 11.62 -16.35 -6.31
CA HIS A 345 12.62 -15.46 -5.70
C HIS A 345 12.19 -14.91 -4.33
N LEU A 346 10.88 -14.70 -4.13
CA LEU A 346 10.29 -14.35 -2.83
C LEU A 346 10.16 -15.55 -1.88
N GLY A 347 10.62 -16.74 -2.28
CA GLY A 347 10.63 -17.92 -1.41
C GLY A 347 9.23 -18.40 -1.03
N LEU A 348 8.24 -18.25 -1.91
CA LEU A 348 6.90 -18.77 -1.67
C LEU A 348 6.81 -20.25 -2.07
N ASP A 349 6.00 -21.02 -1.34
CA ASP A 349 5.72 -22.43 -1.66
C ASP A 349 5.02 -22.58 -3.01
N ARG A 350 5.04 -23.78 -3.59
CA ARG A 350 4.28 -24.10 -4.82
C ARG A 350 3.00 -24.88 -4.45
N PRO A 351 1.83 -24.23 -4.48
CA PRO A 351 0.58 -24.87 -4.09
C PRO A 351 0.12 -25.85 -5.18
N SER A 352 -0.70 -26.82 -4.78
CA SER A 352 -1.26 -27.82 -5.69
C SER A 352 -2.19 -27.21 -6.74
N LEU A 353 -2.43 -27.93 -7.83
CA LEU A 353 -3.32 -27.50 -8.92
C LEU A 353 -4.76 -27.20 -8.46
N TYR A 354 -5.19 -27.80 -7.35
CA TYR A 354 -6.49 -27.51 -6.74
C TYR A 354 -6.64 -26.02 -6.39
N TYR A 355 -5.63 -25.42 -5.74
CA TYR A 355 -5.67 -24.00 -5.38
C TYR A 355 -5.57 -23.08 -6.58
N TRP A 356 -4.82 -23.49 -7.62
CA TRP A 356 -4.84 -22.79 -8.91
C TRP A 356 -6.23 -22.78 -9.55
N ALA A 357 -6.96 -23.90 -9.49
CA ALA A 357 -8.33 -23.99 -9.97
C ALA A 357 -9.29 -23.09 -9.17
N LEU A 358 -9.12 -22.99 -7.85
CA LEU A 358 -9.91 -22.07 -7.02
C LEU A 358 -9.68 -20.60 -7.40
N VAL A 359 -8.42 -20.18 -7.60
CA VAL A 359 -8.10 -18.82 -8.03
C VAL A 359 -8.66 -18.54 -9.43
N ALA A 360 -8.56 -19.51 -10.34
CA ALA A 360 -9.16 -19.40 -11.68
C ALA A 360 -10.68 -19.24 -11.61
N GLY A 361 -11.36 -20.06 -10.78
CA GLY A 361 -12.80 -19.96 -10.55
C GLY A 361 -13.21 -18.60 -9.99
N GLN A 362 -12.45 -18.07 -9.02
CA GLN A 362 -12.67 -16.72 -8.49
C GLN A 362 -12.51 -15.65 -9.58
N CYS A 363 -11.50 -15.75 -10.45
CA CYS A 363 -11.32 -14.81 -11.56
C CYS A 363 -12.50 -14.86 -12.54
N ILE A 364 -12.97 -16.06 -12.91
CA ILE A 364 -14.14 -16.24 -13.78
C ILE A 364 -15.39 -15.62 -13.13
N PHE A 365 -15.59 -15.85 -11.83
CA PHE A 365 -16.68 -15.24 -11.07
C PHE A 365 -16.61 -13.71 -11.10
N PHE A 366 -15.42 -13.13 -10.84
CA PHE A 366 -15.20 -11.69 -10.92
C PHE A 366 -15.48 -11.14 -12.32
N MET A 367 -14.98 -11.78 -13.37
CA MET A 367 -15.25 -11.37 -14.75
C MET A 367 -16.76 -11.34 -15.04
N PHE A 368 -17.48 -12.42 -14.68
CA PHE A 368 -18.93 -12.49 -14.87
C PHE A 368 -19.64 -11.37 -14.12
N VAL A 369 -19.36 -11.20 -12.82
CA VAL A 369 -20.01 -10.18 -11.99
C VAL A 369 -19.70 -8.78 -12.52
N PHE A 370 -18.44 -8.46 -12.79
CA PHE A 370 -18.04 -7.10 -13.15
C PHE A 370 -18.48 -6.72 -14.55
N TYR A 371 -18.34 -7.59 -15.56
CA TYR A 371 -18.81 -7.26 -16.91
C TYR A 371 -20.33 -7.20 -17.02
N THR A 372 -21.05 -8.06 -16.28
CA THR A 372 -22.53 -7.98 -16.21
C THR A 372 -22.98 -6.66 -15.57
N ASN A 373 -22.45 -6.34 -14.38
CA ASN A 373 -22.81 -5.09 -13.70
C ASN A 373 -22.41 -3.86 -14.53
N ARG A 374 -21.21 -3.83 -15.10
CA ARG A 374 -20.72 -2.71 -15.93
C ARG A 374 -21.54 -2.49 -17.20
N SER A 375 -22.23 -3.52 -17.68
CA SER A 375 -23.12 -3.42 -18.85
C SER A 375 -24.47 -2.76 -18.51
N ILE A 376 -24.85 -2.71 -17.23
CA ILE A 376 -26.12 -2.15 -16.76
C ILE A 376 -25.85 -1.06 -15.71
N ARG A 377 -25.95 0.21 -16.12
CA ARG A 377 -25.60 1.39 -15.28
C ARG A 377 -26.24 1.36 -13.88
N TYR A 378 -27.51 0.96 -13.79
CA TYR A 378 -28.22 0.87 -12.50
C TYR A 378 -27.58 -0.16 -11.56
N LEU A 379 -27.25 -1.36 -12.06
CA LEU A 379 -26.62 -2.41 -11.26
C LEU A 379 -25.22 -2.00 -10.80
N ASP A 380 -24.42 -1.42 -11.71
CA ASP A 380 -23.08 -0.95 -11.38
C ASP A 380 -23.09 0.09 -10.25
N GLN A 381 -23.95 1.11 -10.38
CA GLN A 381 -24.07 2.18 -9.39
C GLN A 381 -24.61 1.68 -8.05
N ARG A 382 -25.59 0.76 -8.07
CA ARG A 382 -26.09 0.12 -6.85
C ARG A 382 -24.99 -0.69 -6.15
N LYS A 383 -24.24 -1.49 -6.90
CA LYS A 383 -23.10 -2.28 -6.38
C LYS A 383 -22.03 -1.37 -5.77
N ILE A 384 -21.64 -0.29 -6.45
CA ILE A 384 -20.65 0.69 -5.95
C ILE A 384 -21.11 1.26 -4.60
N LYS A 385 -22.35 1.73 -4.50
CA LYS A 385 -22.90 2.30 -3.26
C LYS A 385 -22.93 1.28 -2.10
N VAL A 386 -23.27 0.02 -2.39
CA VAL A 386 -23.25 -1.06 -1.39
C VAL A 386 -21.83 -1.36 -0.96
N LEU A 387 -20.88 -1.52 -1.89
CA LEU A 387 -19.50 -1.86 -1.58
C LEU A 387 -18.78 -0.76 -0.79
N ARG A 388 -19.07 0.52 -1.04
CA ARG A 388 -18.58 1.64 -0.19
C ARG A 388 -18.89 1.40 1.28
N ARG A 389 -20.16 1.10 1.59
CA ARG A 389 -20.62 0.86 2.96
C ARG A 389 -20.03 -0.43 3.54
N VAL A 390 -20.09 -1.52 2.77
CA VAL A 390 -19.64 -2.84 3.24
C VAL A 390 -18.15 -2.86 3.52
N PHE A 391 -17.32 -2.29 2.63
CA PHE A 391 -15.87 -2.26 2.84
C PHE A 391 -15.49 -1.40 4.03
N TYR A 392 -16.09 -0.21 4.16
CA TYR A 392 -15.82 0.66 5.30
C TYR A 392 -16.23 0.00 6.63
N ALA A 393 -17.43 -0.59 6.70
CA ALA A 393 -17.88 -1.32 7.89
C ALA A 393 -16.99 -2.53 8.21
N MET A 394 -16.53 -3.26 7.19
CA MET A 394 -15.72 -4.47 7.37
C MET A 394 -14.29 -4.19 7.83
N PHE A 395 -13.61 -3.22 7.22
CA PHE A 395 -12.19 -2.97 7.48
C PHE A 395 -11.94 -1.92 8.56
N VAL A 396 -12.83 -0.92 8.69
CA VAL A 396 -12.64 0.21 9.60
C VAL A 396 -13.46 0.02 10.88
N GLU A 397 -14.77 -0.12 10.76
CA GLU A 397 -15.68 -0.09 11.92
C GLU A 397 -15.74 -1.41 12.71
N SER A 398 -15.50 -2.55 12.05
CA SER A 398 -15.62 -3.86 12.67
C SER A 398 -14.61 -4.05 13.80
N LYS A 399 -15.10 -4.13 15.04
CA LYS A 399 -14.27 -4.40 16.24
C LYS A 399 -13.72 -5.83 16.29
N THR A 400 -14.36 -6.77 15.61
CA THR A 400 -13.98 -8.18 15.63
C THR A 400 -12.98 -8.51 14.53
N ASN A 401 -13.21 -7.97 13.33
CA ASN A 401 -12.50 -8.39 12.12
C ASN A 401 -11.71 -7.27 11.43
N GLY A 402 -12.00 -6.00 11.73
CA GLY A 402 -11.33 -4.82 11.18
C GLY A 402 -10.49 -4.07 12.22
N LEU A 403 -10.31 -2.76 12.04
CA LEU A 403 -9.57 -1.90 12.98
C LEU A 403 -10.37 -1.59 14.26
N GLY A 404 -11.71 -1.63 14.19
CA GLY A 404 -12.62 -1.30 15.29
C GLY A 404 -12.86 0.19 15.54
N SER A 405 -11.98 1.04 15.01
CA SER A 405 -12.12 2.51 14.95
C SER A 405 -11.17 3.05 13.88
N GLU A 406 -11.38 4.29 13.44
CA GLU A 406 -10.43 4.95 12.55
C GLU A 406 -9.03 5.06 13.19
N SER A 407 -7.99 4.65 12.45
CA SER A 407 -6.60 4.87 12.83
C SER A 407 -6.17 6.29 12.44
N THR A 408 -5.43 6.93 13.34
CA THR A 408 -4.73 8.20 13.14
C THR A 408 -3.31 8.01 12.60
N PHE A 409 -2.97 6.80 12.13
CA PHE A 409 -1.64 6.44 11.63
C PHE A 409 -0.53 6.73 12.65
N ASP A 410 -0.83 6.47 13.93
CA ASP A 410 0.09 6.66 15.06
C ASP A 410 1.47 6.07 14.73
N PHE A 411 2.55 6.80 15.04
CA PHE A 411 3.94 6.34 14.83
C PHE A 411 4.33 5.25 15.83
N LYS A 412 3.69 4.08 15.74
CA LYS A 412 3.82 2.94 16.67
C LYS A 412 5.04 2.06 16.38
N TYR A 413 5.40 1.94 15.11
CA TYR A 413 6.43 1.02 14.62
C TYR A 413 7.73 1.79 14.37
N ILE A 414 8.41 2.10 15.47
CA ILE A 414 9.51 3.06 15.49
C ILE A 414 10.83 2.32 15.24
N PRO A 415 11.59 2.69 14.19
CA PRO A 415 12.90 2.09 13.93
C PRO A 415 13.84 2.19 15.13
N ALA A 416 14.57 1.11 15.39
CA ALA A 416 15.55 0.99 16.47
C ALA A 416 16.68 0.02 16.08
N PHE A 417 17.83 0.11 16.74
CA PHE A 417 18.99 -0.74 16.43
C PHE A 417 18.77 -2.23 16.61
N TYR A 418 17.90 -2.61 17.56
CA TYR A 418 17.57 -4.01 17.85
C TYR A 418 16.39 -4.53 17.01
N LEU A 419 15.79 -3.68 16.17
CA LEU A 419 14.55 -3.98 15.46
C LEU A 419 14.84 -4.30 13.99
N THR A 420 14.76 -5.59 13.67
CA THR A 420 14.73 -6.11 12.30
C THR A 420 13.60 -7.12 12.22
N THR A 421 12.81 -7.06 11.16
CA THR A 421 11.71 -8.01 10.97
C THR A 421 12.27 -9.39 10.63
N GLU A 422 12.00 -10.37 11.49
CA GLU A 422 12.37 -11.77 11.30
C GLU A 422 11.23 -12.58 10.68
N LEU A 423 11.56 -13.76 10.15
CA LEU A 423 10.56 -14.69 9.64
C LEU A 423 9.71 -15.21 10.79
N GLY A 424 8.39 -15.01 10.70
CA GLY A 424 7.48 -15.52 11.70
C GLY A 424 7.31 -17.03 11.62
N GLU A 425 7.08 -17.66 12.77
CA GLU A 425 6.70 -19.06 12.83
C GLU A 425 5.27 -19.25 12.30
N CYS A 426 5.01 -20.39 11.64
CA CYS A 426 3.64 -20.78 11.37
C CYS A 426 2.89 -20.94 12.69
N PRO A 427 1.74 -20.30 12.92
CA PRO A 427 0.79 -20.71 13.94
C PRO A 427 0.19 -22.07 13.56
N CYS A 428 1.00 -23.11 13.64
CA CYS A 428 0.63 -24.49 13.41
C CYS A 428 0.57 -25.18 14.80
N LEU A 429 -0.66 -25.42 15.30
CA LEU A 429 -0.99 -26.48 16.27
C LEU A 429 -0.50 -26.36 17.74
N ASN A 430 -0.64 -25.20 18.40
CA ASN A 430 -0.53 -25.13 19.87
C ASN A 430 -1.88 -25.09 20.63
N GLU A 431 -3.01 -25.26 19.95
CA GLU A 431 -4.26 -25.69 20.60
C GLU A 431 -4.50 -27.17 20.28
N ARG A 432 -3.91 -28.06 21.11
CA ARG A 432 -4.63 -29.29 21.45
C ARG A 432 -5.91 -28.86 22.14
N ARG A 433 -6.96 -28.59 21.37
CA ARG A 433 -8.32 -28.53 21.92
C ARG A 433 -8.57 -29.88 22.58
N SER A 434 -8.74 -29.86 23.90
CA SER A 434 -9.18 -31.03 24.65
C SER A 434 -10.48 -31.57 24.02
N PRO A 435 -10.64 -32.89 23.92
CA PRO A 435 -11.84 -33.50 23.36
C PRO A 435 -12.97 -33.39 24.39
N GLN A 436 -13.60 -32.22 24.51
CA GLN A 436 -14.78 -32.08 25.37
C GLN A 436 -15.89 -31.16 24.84
N ASN A 437 -15.68 -30.41 23.75
CA ASN A 437 -16.72 -29.50 23.22
C ASN A 437 -17.17 -29.82 21.80
N VAL A 438 -17.49 -31.09 21.52
CA VAL A 438 -18.32 -31.48 20.36
C VAL A 438 -19.47 -32.35 20.86
N ARG A 439 -20.35 -31.74 21.65
CA ARG A 439 -21.74 -32.17 21.86
C ARG A 439 -22.55 -30.91 22.07
N ASN A 440 -23.21 -30.46 21.00
CA ASN A 440 -24.35 -29.53 20.92
C ASN A 440 -24.19 -28.60 19.71
N ALA A 441 -24.32 -29.20 18.53
CA ALA A 441 -24.77 -28.53 17.31
C ALA A 441 -25.18 -29.65 16.33
N PHE A 442 -26.35 -30.23 16.58
CA PHE A 442 -27.18 -30.81 15.53
C PHE A 442 -28.19 -29.76 15.10
#